data_AF-A0A8S2YLI6-F1
#
_entry.id   AF-A0A8S2YLI6-F1
#
_cell.length_a   1.000
_cell.length_b   1.000
_cell.length_c   1.000
_cell.angle_alpha   90.00
_cell.angle_beta   90.00
_cell.angle_gamma   90.00
#
_symmetry.space_group_name_H-M   'P 1'
#
loop_
_entity.id
_entity.type
_entity.pdbx_description
1 polymer ?
#
loop_
_entity_poly.entity_id
_entity_poly.type
_entity_poly.pdbx_seq_one_letter_code
_entity_poly.pdbx_strand_id
1 'polypeptide(L)'
;LCEVESIVSNDEVIRKNLTVTRLCIAMTYLQGSYMEILISEIEQVCMSPKYHARRAAIEFVQNMVFCNLFNVRIYNKHLHDVVLKCLFDEQFEVRTIASVTLSGFYQCGYILVSNEDLKLFKTMSKITYFTKVDGKKVTSPENIVKRHGGILGLCAVVLSSPYDIPTYIPDTLMLLAEHSHDPDIIQVSIAYHS
;
A
#
# COMPACT_ATOMS: atom_id res chain seq x y z
N LEU A 1 13.52 -7.50 12.22
CA LEU A 1 12.29 -7.34 13.06
C LEU A 1 11.03 -7.73 12.29
N CYS A 2 10.79 -7.15 11.11
CA CYS A 2 9.63 -7.50 10.26
C CYS A 2 9.59 -9.00 9.90
N GLU A 3 10.74 -9.60 9.57
CA GLU A 3 10.81 -11.04 9.33
C GLU A 3 10.59 -11.89 10.58
N VAL A 4 10.90 -11.39 11.77
CA VAL A 4 10.67 -12.13 13.02
C VAL A 4 9.17 -12.21 13.31
N GLU A 5 8.41 -11.14 13.03
CA GLU A 5 6.95 -11.15 13.17
C GLU A 5 6.30 -12.25 12.34
N SER A 6 6.85 -12.55 11.15
CA SER A 6 6.36 -13.64 10.31
C SER A 6 6.58 -15.04 10.90
N ILE A 7 7.54 -15.22 11.80
CA ILE A 7 7.87 -16.49 12.45
C ILE A 7 7.05 -16.67 13.73
N VAL A 8 6.76 -15.57 14.42
CA VAL A 8 6.14 -15.58 15.76
C VAL A 8 4.69 -15.08 15.73
N SER A 9 3.97 -15.30 14.63
CA SER A 9 2.60 -14.80 14.40
C SER A 9 1.62 -15.13 15.53
N ASN A 10 1.86 -16.23 16.26
CA ASN A 10 0.96 -16.76 17.29
C ASN A 10 1.24 -16.21 18.70
N ASP A 11 2.37 -15.56 18.96
CA ASP A 11 2.68 -15.00 20.29
C ASP A 11 2.36 -13.50 20.31
N GLU A 12 1.28 -13.14 21.01
CA GLU A 12 0.82 -11.75 21.12
C GLU A 12 1.82 -10.84 21.83
N VAL A 13 2.51 -11.35 22.85
CA VAL A 13 3.48 -10.57 23.63
C VAL A 13 4.68 -10.23 22.78
N ILE A 14 5.21 -11.21 22.04
CA ILE A 14 6.36 -11.00 21.15
C ILE A 14 5.98 -10.04 20.03
N ARG A 15 4.80 -10.19 19.40
CA ARG A 15 4.32 -9.24 18.38
C ARG A 15 4.24 -7.81 18.91
N LYS A 16 3.66 -7.62 20.10
CA LYS A 16 3.57 -6.29 20.73
C LYS A 16 4.95 -5.67 20.96
N ASN A 17 5.90 -6.46 21.48
CA ASN A 17 7.27 -6.00 21.70
C ASN A 17 7.98 -5.63 20.38
N LEU A 18 7.79 -6.42 19.32
CA LEU A 18 8.32 -6.12 17.98
C LEU A 18 7.74 -4.83 17.40
N THR A 19 6.44 -4.59 17.60
CA THR A 19 5.78 -3.33 17.18
C THR A 19 6.33 -2.13 17.94
N VAL A 20 6.41 -2.20 19.27
CA VAL A 20 6.98 -1.11 20.08
C VAL A 20 8.42 -0.81 19.68
N THR A 21 9.25 -1.85 19.49
CA THR A 21 10.65 -1.68 19.08
C THR A 21 10.77 -0.98 17.72
N ARG A 22 9.95 -1.38 16.74
CA ARG A 22 9.91 -0.72 15.42
C ARG A 22 9.49 0.74 15.52
N LEU A 23 8.49 1.06 16.35
CA LEU A 23 8.07 2.44 16.57
C LEU A 23 9.19 3.28 17.19
N CYS A 24 9.90 2.76 18.19
CA CYS A 24 11.06 3.45 18.77
C CYS A 24 12.15 3.73 17.73
N ILE A 25 12.44 2.76 16.87
CA ILE A 25 13.41 2.93 15.77
C ILE A 25 12.90 3.97 14.77
N ALA A 26 11.62 3.90 14.38
CA ALA A 26 11.00 4.84 13.45
C ALA A 26 11.01 6.28 13.97
N MET A 27 10.98 6.49 15.29
CA MET A 27 11.07 7.82 15.92
C MET A 27 12.51 8.33 16.10
N THR A 28 13.52 7.50 15.81
CA THR A 28 14.93 7.87 16.04
C THR A 28 15.45 8.67 14.85
N TYR A 29 16.13 9.78 15.13
CA TYR A 29 16.86 10.54 14.12
C TYR A 29 18.07 9.73 13.63
N LEU A 30 18.11 9.44 12.33
CA LEU A 30 19.22 8.75 11.68
C LEU A 30 20.02 9.74 10.83
N GLN A 31 21.35 9.71 10.97
CA GLN A 31 22.25 10.42 10.07
C GLN A 31 22.13 9.85 8.64
N GLY A 32 22.32 10.70 7.62
CA GLY A 32 22.05 10.38 6.21
C GLY A 32 22.61 9.05 5.70
N SER A 33 23.84 8.69 6.06
CA SER A 33 24.46 7.42 5.65
C SER A 33 23.74 6.18 6.19
N TYR A 34 23.19 6.24 7.40
CA TYR A 34 22.39 5.14 7.96
C TYR A 34 20.99 5.11 7.36
N MET A 35 20.47 6.26 6.91
CA MET A 35 19.17 6.33 6.25
C MET A 35 19.22 5.60 4.89
N GLU A 36 20.27 5.79 4.09
CA GLU A 36 20.42 5.07 2.82
C GLU A 36 20.41 3.55 3.01
N ILE A 37 21.15 3.07 4.01
CA ILE A 37 21.17 1.65 4.39
C ILE A 37 19.76 1.20 4.79
N LEU A 38 19.07 1.97 5.64
CA LEU A 38 17.72 1.63 6.08
C LEU A 38 16.72 1.55 4.91
N ILE A 39 16.78 2.49 3.96
CA ILE A 39 15.92 2.48 2.77
C ILE A 39 16.20 1.24 1.92
N SER A 40 17.48 0.90 1.70
CA SER A 40 17.87 -0.33 0.99
C SER A 40 17.34 -1.59 1.69
N GLU A 41 17.43 -1.66 3.03
CA GLU A 41 16.90 -2.78 3.80
C GLU A 41 15.37 -2.87 3.73
N ILE A 42 14.66 -1.73 3.77
CA ILE A 42 13.20 -1.70 3.56
C ILE A 42 12.85 -2.28 2.18
N GLU A 43 13.55 -1.86 1.13
CA GLU A 43 13.34 -2.38 -0.22
C GLU A 43 13.53 -3.90 -0.27
N GLN A 44 14.55 -4.45 0.40
CA GLN A 44 14.77 -5.90 0.48
C GLN A 44 13.66 -6.62 1.24
N VAL A 45 13.24 -6.11 2.41
CA VAL A 45 12.19 -6.73 3.23
C VAL A 45 10.84 -6.71 2.50
N CYS A 46 10.55 -5.66 1.72
CA CYS A 46 9.37 -5.59 0.86
C CYS A 46 9.37 -6.64 -0.27
N MET A 47 10.50 -7.27 -0.57
CA MET A 47 10.61 -8.39 -1.50
C MET A 47 10.60 -9.76 -0.80
N SER A 48 10.45 -9.81 0.53
CA SER A 48 10.42 -11.05 1.30
C SER A 48 9.27 -11.95 0.84
N PRO A 49 9.48 -13.29 0.74
CA PRO A 49 8.39 -14.22 0.42
C PRO A 49 7.29 -14.25 1.48
N LYS A 50 7.56 -13.73 2.69
CA LYS A 50 6.62 -13.73 3.80
C LYS A 50 5.85 -12.41 3.86
N TYR A 51 4.55 -12.45 3.57
CA TYR A 51 3.73 -11.25 3.50
C TYR A 51 3.62 -10.49 4.83
N HIS A 52 3.66 -11.19 5.97
CA HIS A 52 3.71 -10.55 7.28
C HIS A 52 4.93 -9.61 7.40
N ALA A 53 6.07 -9.99 6.83
CA ALA A 53 7.26 -9.13 6.81
C ALA A 53 7.06 -7.91 5.91
N ARG A 54 6.47 -8.09 4.71
CA ARG A 54 6.14 -6.99 3.79
C ARG A 54 5.17 -6.00 4.41
N ARG A 55 4.07 -6.49 5.02
CA ARG A 55 3.10 -5.68 5.78
C ARG A 55 3.79 -4.89 6.89
N ALA A 56 4.59 -5.57 7.72
CA ALA A 56 5.33 -4.98 8.81
C ALA A 56 6.33 -3.90 8.36
N ALA A 57 6.92 -4.06 7.17
CA ALA A 57 7.81 -3.07 6.56
C ALA A 57 7.04 -1.81 6.11
N ILE A 58 5.86 -1.96 5.51
CA ILE A 58 5.04 -0.80 5.13
C ILE A 58 4.53 -0.03 6.35
N GLU A 59 4.13 -0.72 7.43
CA GLU A 59 3.80 -0.06 8.71
C GLU A 59 5.00 0.70 9.27
N PHE A 60 6.20 0.12 9.18
CA PHE A 60 7.42 0.80 9.61
C PHE A 60 7.71 2.04 8.75
N VAL A 61 7.60 1.93 7.43
CA VAL A 61 7.77 3.04 6.48
C VAL A 61 6.81 4.19 6.79
N GLN A 62 5.53 3.88 7.03
CA GLN A 62 4.52 4.88 7.39
C GLN A 62 4.94 5.66 8.64
N ASN A 63 5.30 4.96 9.72
CA ASN A 63 5.72 5.59 10.97
C ASN A 63 7.01 6.39 10.81
N MET A 64 8.02 5.82 10.13
CA MET A 64 9.31 6.47 9.92
C MET A 64 9.16 7.79 9.15
N VAL A 65 8.34 7.81 8.10
CA VAL A 65 8.10 9.02 7.31
C VAL A 65 7.36 10.08 8.13
N PHE A 66 6.32 9.71 8.88
CA PHE A 66 5.59 10.68 9.70
C PHE A 66 6.43 11.26 10.84
N CYS A 67 7.30 10.46 11.45
CA CYS A 67 8.18 10.93 12.52
C CYS A 67 9.37 11.75 12.01
N ASN A 68 9.79 11.57 10.76
CA ASN A 68 11.03 12.17 10.23
C ASN A 68 10.84 12.90 8.89
N LEU A 69 9.63 13.40 8.61
CA LEU A 69 9.18 13.87 7.29
C LEU A 69 10.22 14.69 6.52
N PHE A 70 10.84 15.68 7.17
CA PHE A 70 11.83 16.55 6.55
C PHE A 70 13.13 15.83 6.21
N ASN A 71 13.60 14.92 7.07
CA ASN A 71 14.85 14.19 6.88
C ASN A 71 14.72 13.13 5.78
N VAL A 72 13.56 12.47 5.71
CA VAL A 72 13.32 11.41 4.71
C VAL A 72 12.83 11.96 3.37
N ARG A 73 12.63 13.28 3.23
CA ARG A 73 12.04 13.89 2.03
C ARG A 73 12.85 13.64 0.76
N ILE A 74 14.16 13.55 0.87
CA ILE A 74 15.05 13.25 -0.25
C ILE A 74 14.86 11.83 -0.82
N TYR A 75 14.25 10.93 -0.06
CA TYR A 75 13.97 9.54 -0.45
C TYR A 75 12.52 9.32 -0.89
N ASN A 76 11.75 10.40 -1.09
CA ASN A 76 10.31 10.30 -1.39
C ASN A 76 10.00 9.42 -2.61
N LYS A 77 10.82 9.51 -3.67
CA LYS A 77 10.65 8.70 -4.88
C LYS A 77 10.87 7.21 -4.60
N HIS A 78 11.92 6.86 -3.88
CA HIS A 78 12.20 5.46 -3.51
C HIS A 78 11.07 4.87 -2.67
N LEU A 79 10.64 5.60 -1.63
CA LEU A 79 9.56 5.15 -0.76
C LEU A 79 8.20 5.16 -1.46
N HIS A 80 7.97 6.05 -2.42
CA HIS A 80 6.81 6.00 -3.29
C HIS A 80 6.78 4.71 -4.10
N ASP A 81 7.88 4.38 -4.77
CA ASP A 81 8.00 3.16 -5.60
C ASP A 81 7.82 1.89 -4.76
N VAL A 82 8.33 1.87 -3.52
CA VAL A 82 8.09 0.78 -2.56
C VAL A 82 6.61 0.64 -2.22
N VAL A 83 5.94 1.73 -1.87
CA VAL A 83 4.51 1.71 -1.52
C VAL A 83 3.66 1.32 -2.73
N LEU A 84 3.97 1.82 -3.93
CA LEU A 84 3.29 1.44 -5.17
C LEU A 84 3.46 -0.04 -5.48
N LYS A 85 4.65 -0.62 -5.31
CA LYS A 85 4.85 -2.08 -5.45
C LYS A 85 3.95 -2.85 -4.48
N CYS A 86 3.90 -2.44 -3.22
CA CYS A 86 3.06 -3.08 -2.20
C CYS A 86 1.55 -2.85 -2.40
N LEU A 87 1.14 -1.77 -3.08
CA LEU A 87 -0.26 -1.52 -3.45
C LEU A 87 -0.80 -2.56 -4.44
N PHE A 88 0.10 -3.17 -5.23
CA PHE A 88 -0.19 -4.26 -6.17
C PHE A 88 0.40 -5.60 -5.70
N ASP A 89 0.69 -5.75 -4.40
CA ASP A 89 1.14 -7.01 -3.80
C ASP A 89 0.11 -8.12 -4.02
N GLU A 90 0.54 -9.38 -4.02
CA GLU A 90 -0.36 -10.54 -4.10
C GLU A 90 -1.29 -10.62 -2.87
N GLN A 91 -0.84 -10.27 -1.67
CA GLN A 91 -1.62 -10.40 -0.44
C GLN A 91 -2.46 -9.15 -0.15
N PHE A 92 -3.72 -9.35 0.24
CA PHE A 92 -4.67 -8.25 0.40
C PHE A 92 -4.33 -7.34 1.59
N GLU A 93 -3.77 -7.89 2.67
CA GLU A 93 -3.38 -7.14 3.86
C GLU A 93 -2.24 -6.17 3.54
N VAL A 94 -1.29 -6.59 2.71
CA VAL A 94 -0.17 -5.75 2.25
C VAL A 94 -0.71 -4.61 1.37
N ARG A 95 -1.61 -4.90 0.42
CA ARG A 95 -2.25 -3.87 -0.40
C ARG A 95 -3.02 -2.85 0.44
N THR A 96 -3.76 -3.31 1.44
CA THR A 96 -4.59 -2.47 2.29
C THR A 96 -3.73 -1.49 3.10
N ILE A 97 -2.65 -1.98 3.74
CA ILE A 97 -1.76 -1.08 4.48
C ILE A 97 -0.98 -0.14 3.55
N ALA A 98 -0.62 -0.58 2.34
CA ALA A 98 0.00 0.28 1.33
C ALA A 98 -0.94 1.41 0.89
N SER A 99 -2.23 1.13 0.70
CA SER A 99 -3.25 2.14 0.39
C SER A 99 -3.36 3.20 1.48
N VAL A 100 -3.43 2.78 2.75
CA VAL A 100 -3.50 3.70 3.89
C VAL A 100 -2.24 4.55 3.99
N THR A 101 -1.07 3.93 3.79
CA THR A 101 0.23 4.61 3.80
C THR A 101 0.32 5.66 2.68
N LEU A 102 -0.08 5.29 1.46
CA LEU A 102 -0.08 6.19 0.31
C LEU A 102 -1.01 7.39 0.51
N SER A 103 -2.22 7.16 1.05
CA SER A 103 -3.16 8.23 1.41
C SER A 103 -2.52 9.21 2.39
N GLY A 104 -1.83 8.67 3.41
CA GLY A 104 -1.12 9.46 4.40
C GLY A 104 0.03 10.28 3.80
N PHE A 105 0.79 9.71 2.87
CA PHE A 105 1.88 10.40 2.17
C PHE A 105 1.38 11.57 1.32
N TYR A 106 0.26 11.39 0.63
CA TYR A 106 -0.40 12.49 -0.09
C TYR A 106 -0.92 13.56 0.87
N GLN A 107 -1.59 13.14 1.96
CA GLN A 107 -2.20 14.07 2.92
C GLN A 107 -1.18 14.95 3.62
N CYS A 108 -0.02 14.42 4.00
CA CYS A 108 1.05 15.20 4.64
C CYS A 108 1.98 15.91 3.65
N GLY A 109 1.72 15.81 2.34
CA GLY A 109 2.55 16.42 1.30
C GLY A 109 3.95 15.81 1.15
N TYR A 110 4.17 14.58 1.65
CA TYR A 110 5.40 13.85 1.43
C TYR A 110 5.59 13.51 -0.06
N ILE A 111 4.48 13.10 -0.68
CA ILE A 111 4.35 12.85 -2.11
C ILE A 111 3.19 13.73 -2.59
N LEU A 112 3.33 14.32 -3.78
CA LEU A 112 2.23 15.01 -4.43
C LEU A 112 1.53 14.03 -5.37
N VAL A 113 0.19 14.05 -5.38
CA VAL A 113 -0.59 13.25 -6.33
C VAL A 113 -0.20 13.66 -7.75
N SER A 114 0.40 12.74 -8.51
CA SER A 114 0.81 13.00 -9.89
C SER A 114 -0.24 12.55 -10.90
N ASN A 115 -0.18 13.11 -12.11
CA ASN A 115 -0.99 12.63 -13.23
C ASN A 115 -0.65 11.19 -13.63
N GLU A 116 0.60 10.74 -13.38
CA GLU A 116 1.04 9.38 -13.64
C GLU A 116 0.35 8.40 -12.69
N ASP A 117 0.26 8.74 -11.39
CA ASP A 117 -0.44 7.94 -10.38
C ASP A 117 -1.93 7.83 -10.71
N LEU A 118 -2.57 8.97 -10.99
CA LEU A 118 -3.98 9.00 -11.39
C LEU A 118 -4.23 8.13 -12.63
N LYS A 119 -3.36 8.22 -13.65
CA LYS A 119 -3.48 7.41 -14.86
C LYS A 119 -3.29 5.92 -14.57
N LEU A 120 -2.29 5.58 -13.75
CA LEU A 120 -2.02 4.20 -13.33
C LEU A 120 -3.25 3.62 -12.62
N PHE A 121 -3.76 4.28 -11.58
CA PHE A 121 -4.87 3.78 -10.78
C PHE A 121 -6.16 3.67 -11.59
N LYS A 122 -6.47 4.67 -12.42
CA LYS A 122 -7.64 4.64 -13.33
C LYS A 122 -7.54 3.52 -14.37
N THR A 123 -6.35 3.22 -14.86
CA THR A 123 -6.13 2.15 -15.84
C THR A 123 -6.31 0.79 -15.17
N MET A 124 -5.67 0.60 -14.01
CA MET A 124 -5.72 -0.67 -13.28
C MET A 124 -7.13 -0.98 -12.76
N SER A 125 -7.87 0.01 -12.25
CA SER A 125 -9.23 -0.19 -11.74
C SER A 125 -10.25 -0.62 -12.81
N LYS A 126 -9.94 -0.40 -14.09
CA LYS A 126 -10.80 -0.76 -15.22
C LYS A 126 -10.45 -2.11 -15.85
N ILE A 127 -9.41 -2.80 -15.37
CA ILE A 127 -9.02 -4.10 -15.92
C ILE A 127 -10.16 -5.11 -15.74
N THR A 128 -10.45 -5.84 -16.82
CA THR A 128 -11.36 -6.98 -16.78
C THR A 128 -10.68 -8.14 -16.09
N TYR A 129 -11.26 -8.60 -14.97
CA TYR A 129 -10.66 -9.63 -14.12
C TYR A 129 -11.26 -11.03 -14.31
N PHE A 130 -12.22 -11.19 -15.21
CA PHE A 130 -12.80 -12.47 -15.56
C PHE A 130 -12.99 -12.59 -17.07
N THR A 131 -12.84 -13.81 -17.58
CA THR A 131 -13.18 -14.19 -18.94
C THR A 131 -14.33 -15.18 -18.92
N LYS A 132 -15.19 -15.14 -19.94
CA LYS A 132 -16.24 -16.15 -20.09
C LYS A 132 -15.71 -17.28 -20.95
N VAL A 133 -15.60 -18.48 -20.38
CA VAL A 133 -15.26 -19.72 -21.10
C VAL A 133 -16.43 -20.67 -20.89
N ASP A 134 -17.06 -21.12 -21.98
CA ASP A 134 -18.22 -22.02 -21.97
C ASP A 134 -19.38 -21.55 -21.05
N GLY A 135 -19.64 -20.25 -21.04
CA GLY A 135 -20.69 -19.63 -20.22
C GLY A 135 -20.36 -19.48 -18.73
N LYS A 136 -19.22 -20.00 -18.26
CA LYS A 136 -18.72 -19.83 -16.89
C LYS A 136 -17.73 -18.66 -16.82
N LYS A 137 -17.82 -17.87 -15.74
CA LYS A 137 -16.82 -16.83 -15.44
C LYS A 137 -15.58 -17.50 -14.85
N VAL A 138 -14.45 -17.37 -15.55
CA VAL A 138 -13.13 -17.77 -15.06
C VAL A 138 -12.39 -16.51 -14.69
N THR A 139 -12.05 -16.36 -13.42
CA THR A 139 -11.39 -15.19 -12.85
C THR A 139 -9.86 -15.32 -12.95
N SER A 140 -9.19 -14.24 -13.35
CA SER A 140 -7.73 -14.13 -13.40
C SER A 140 -7.22 -13.49 -12.10
N PRO A 141 -6.47 -14.23 -11.26
CA PRO A 141 -5.96 -13.72 -9.99
C PRO A 141 -5.11 -12.45 -10.17
N GLU A 142 -4.25 -12.43 -11.18
CA GLU A 142 -3.39 -11.27 -11.48
C GLU A 142 -4.21 -10.01 -11.80
N ASN A 143 -5.27 -10.16 -12.59
CA ASN A 143 -6.13 -9.03 -12.94
C ASN A 143 -6.98 -8.57 -11.76
N ILE A 144 -7.35 -9.46 -10.84
CA ILE A 144 -8.02 -9.10 -9.59
C ILE A 144 -7.09 -8.25 -8.72
N VAL A 145 -5.84 -8.69 -8.55
CA VAL A 145 -4.82 -7.95 -7.80
C VAL A 145 -4.63 -6.55 -8.40
N LYS A 146 -4.44 -6.46 -9.72
CA LYS A 146 -4.31 -5.18 -10.43
C LYS A 146 -5.54 -4.29 -10.26
N ARG A 147 -6.74 -4.84 -10.46
CA ARG A 147 -7.99 -4.09 -10.31
C ARG A 147 -8.17 -3.56 -8.89
N HIS A 148 -7.97 -4.42 -7.90
CA HIS A 148 -8.11 -4.05 -6.50
C HIS A 148 -7.06 -3.02 -6.07
N GLY A 149 -5.79 -3.19 -6.47
CA GLY A 149 -4.74 -2.20 -6.22
C GLY A 149 -5.04 -0.84 -6.87
N GLY A 150 -5.61 -0.83 -8.08
CA GLY A 150 -6.07 0.39 -8.75
C GLY A 150 -7.20 1.09 -7.98
N ILE A 151 -8.20 0.34 -7.51
CA ILE A 151 -9.30 0.86 -6.70
C ILE A 151 -8.76 1.44 -5.37
N LEU A 152 -7.89 0.71 -4.68
CA LEU A 152 -7.24 1.18 -3.45
C LEU A 152 -6.42 2.45 -3.68
N GLY A 153 -5.67 2.56 -4.78
CA GLY A 153 -4.95 3.77 -5.16
C GLY A 153 -5.87 4.98 -5.35
N LEU A 154 -7.01 4.80 -6.03
CA LEU A 154 -8.02 5.85 -6.18
C LEU A 154 -8.63 6.25 -4.82
N CYS A 155 -8.93 5.28 -3.96
CA CYS A 155 -9.39 5.54 -2.60
C CYS A 155 -8.35 6.35 -1.81
N ALA A 156 -7.06 6.00 -1.90
CA ALA A 156 -5.98 6.72 -1.25
C ALA A 156 -5.90 8.19 -1.69
N VAL A 157 -6.08 8.46 -3.00
CA VAL A 157 -6.14 9.83 -3.52
C VAL A 157 -7.32 10.60 -2.91
N VAL A 158 -8.52 10.01 -2.88
CA VAL A 158 -9.71 10.67 -2.32
C VAL A 158 -9.55 10.94 -0.83
N LEU A 159 -9.12 9.93 -0.06
CA LEU A 159 -8.97 10.03 1.38
C LEU A 159 -7.85 11.00 1.80
N SER A 160 -6.90 11.28 0.90
CA SER A 160 -5.84 12.26 1.16
C SER A 160 -6.30 13.72 1.19
N SER A 161 -7.48 14.03 0.64
CA SER A 161 -8.03 15.38 0.56
C SER A 161 -9.35 15.49 1.35
N PRO A 162 -9.33 15.37 2.70
CA PRO A 162 -10.56 15.32 3.50
C PRO A 162 -11.33 16.64 3.56
N TYR A 163 -10.65 17.77 3.32
CA TYR A 163 -11.24 19.12 3.45
C TYR A 163 -11.24 19.91 2.14
N ASP A 164 -10.51 19.44 1.13
CA ASP A 164 -10.34 20.11 -0.16
C ASP A 164 -10.87 19.21 -1.29
N ILE A 165 -11.41 19.83 -2.34
CA ILE A 165 -11.87 19.09 -3.54
C ILE A 165 -11.04 19.53 -4.75
N PRO A 166 -9.84 18.97 -4.94
CA PRO A 166 -9.08 19.12 -6.17
C PRO A 166 -9.89 18.72 -7.41
N THR A 167 -9.52 19.27 -8.57
CA THR A 167 -10.24 19.04 -9.84
C THR A 167 -10.33 17.58 -10.26
N TYR A 168 -9.41 16.72 -9.80
CA TYR A 168 -9.40 15.28 -10.09
C TYR A 168 -10.29 14.44 -9.15
N ILE A 169 -10.77 14.99 -8.03
CA ILE A 169 -11.56 14.23 -7.05
C ILE A 169 -12.96 13.87 -7.58
N PRO A 170 -13.75 14.78 -8.19
CA PRO A 170 -15.08 14.44 -8.70
C PRO A 170 -15.05 13.26 -9.68
N ASP A 171 -14.15 13.30 -10.68
CA ASP A 171 -13.97 12.22 -11.65
C ASP A 171 -13.56 10.90 -10.99
N THR A 172 -12.73 10.97 -9.95
CA THR A 172 -12.25 9.79 -9.22
C THR A 172 -13.37 9.16 -8.39
N LEU A 173 -14.20 9.98 -7.73
CA LEU A 173 -15.37 9.52 -6.99
C LEU A 173 -16.41 8.87 -7.90
N MET A 174 -16.66 9.44 -9.08
CA MET A 174 -17.55 8.83 -10.07
C MET A 174 -17.08 7.43 -10.46
N LEU A 175 -15.78 7.28 -10.72
CA LEU A 175 -15.19 5.98 -11.04
C LEU A 175 -15.33 4.98 -9.87
N LEU A 176 -15.05 5.42 -8.64
CA LEU A 176 -15.21 4.58 -7.45
C LEU A 176 -16.68 4.17 -7.20
N ALA A 177 -17.64 5.03 -7.53
CA ALA A 177 -19.06 4.72 -7.41
C ALA A 177 -19.51 3.59 -8.35
N GLU A 178 -18.89 3.47 -9.53
CA GLU A 178 -19.09 2.34 -10.44
C GLU A 178 -18.63 1.02 -9.79
N HIS A 179 -17.52 1.04 -9.04
CA HIS A 179 -17.00 -0.13 -8.32
C HIS A 179 -17.76 -0.47 -7.05
N SER A 180 -18.49 0.47 -6.45
CA SER A 180 -19.30 0.21 -5.23
C SER A 180 -20.42 -0.81 -5.46
N HIS A 181 -20.83 -1.01 -6.71
CA HIS A 181 -21.83 -2.00 -7.10
C HIS A 181 -21.21 -3.36 -7.46
N ASP A 182 -19.90 -3.51 -7.30
CA ASP A 182 -19.11 -4.69 -7.66
C ASP A 182 -18.56 -5.36 -6.37
N PRO A 183 -19.43 -5.81 -5.43
CA PRO A 183 -19.03 -6.37 -4.13
C PRO A 183 -18.14 -7.61 -4.27
N ASP A 184 -18.16 -8.24 -5.45
CA ASP A 184 -17.31 -9.36 -5.79
C ASP A 184 -15.83 -9.02 -5.65
N ILE A 185 -15.34 -7.85 -6.06
CA ILE A 185 -13.88 -7.65 -6.17
C ILE A 185 -13.17 -7.75 -4.82
N ILE A 186 -13.72 -7.14 -3.77
CA ILE A 186 -13.13 -7.18 -2.42
C ILE A 186 -13.26 -8.60 -1.85
N GLN A 187 -14.46 -9.20 -1.91
CA GLN A 187 -14.68 -10.55 -1.39
C GLN A 187 -13.85 -11.60 -2.12
N VAL A 188 -13.78 -11.51 -3.45
CA VAL A 188 -12.97 -12.37 -4.31
C VAL A 188 -11.50 -12.16 -3.99
N SER A 189 -11.04 -10.92 -3.84
CA SER A 189 -9.66 -10.62 -3.49
C SER A 189 -9.27 -11.20 -2.12
N ILE A 190 -10.19 -11.30 -1.16
CA ILE A 190 -9.94 -11.97 0.14
C ILE A 190 -9.99 -13.49 -0.01
N ALA A 191 -10.99 -14.03 -0.72
CA ALA A 191 -11.19 -15.46 -0.92
C ALA A 191 -10.05 -16.16 -1.66
N TYR A 192 -9.32 -15.43 -2.52
CA TYR A 192 -8.12 -15.97 -3.19
C TYR A 192 -6.94 -16.26 -2.26
N HIS A 193 -6.95 -15.70 -1.05
CA HIS A 193 -5.82 -15.75 -0.12
C HIS A 193 -6.16 -16.47 1.20
N SER A 194 -7.35 -17.11 1.26
CA SER A 194 -7.82 -17.97 2.35
C SER A 194 -7.51 -19.43 2.03
#